data_AF-R2S8I5-F1
#
_entry.id   AF-R2S8I5-F1
#
_cell.length_a   1.000
_cell.length_b   1.000
_cell.length_c   1.000
_cell.angle_alpha   90.00
_cell.angle_beta   90.00
_cell.angle_gamma   90.00
#
_symmetry.space_group_name_H-M   'P 1'
#
loop_
_entity.id
_entity.type
_entity.pdbx_description
1 polymer ?
#
loop_
_entity_poly.entity_id
_entity_poly.type
_entity_poly.pdbx_seq_one_letter_code
_entity_poly.pdbx_strand_id
1 'polypeptide(L)'
;MSELMICNNTLAKGTISKVGGPRNFAVLLVILESIGVGESFCKLTIDEIASRCGISRDSVMAAVKELTSKPIAVGEQPLLHKRVLPAEGGRRKNLYYPNYAMFKGEEFDLY
;
A
#
# COMPACT_ATOMS: atom_id res chain seq x y z
N MET A 1 10.33 9.24 14.54
CA MET A 1 10.25 8.75 13.15
C MET A 1 10.16 7.24 13.24
N SER A 2 9.18 6.63 12.57
CA SER A 2 9.00 5.18 12.56
C SER A 2 9.40 4.67 11.18
N GLU A 3 10.45 3.87 11.12
CA GLU A 3 10.83 3.15 9.90
C GLU A 3 9.91 1.94 9.72
N LEU A 4 9.46 1.72 8.48
CA LEU A 4 8.69 0.53 8.14
C LEU A 4 9.65 -0.57 7.70
N MET A 5 10.00 -1.48 8.63
CA MET A 5 10.76 -2.69 8.31
C MET A 5 9.80 -3.85 8.04
N ILE A 6 9.67 -4.26 6.77
CA ILE A 6 8.97 -5.51 6.42
C ILE A 6 10.04 -6.60 6.31
N CYS A 7 10.16 -7.47 7.31
CA CYS A 7 11.11 -8.58 7.27
C CYS A 7 10.60 -9.72 6.36
N ASN A 8 11.52 -10.46 5.73
CA ASN A 8 11.19 -11.60 4.87
C ASN A 8 10.35 -12.68 5.59
N ASN A 9 10.47 -12.81 6.92
CA ASN A 9 9.66 -13.75 7.69
C ASN A 9 8.19 -13.32 7.81
N THR A 10 7.90 -12.02 7.80
CA THR A 10 6.53 -11.47 7.75
C THR A 10 5.90 -11.73 6.38
N LEU A 11 6.67 -11.69 5.30
CA LEU A 11 6.23 -12.09 3.96
C LEU A 11 5.85 -13.57 3.89
N ALA A 12 6.66 -14.43 4.52
CA ALA A 12 6.54 -15.87 4.44
C ALA A 12 5.36 -16.47 5.25
N LYS A 13 4.90 -15.80 6.32
CA LYS A 13 3.96 -16.41 7.30
C LYS A 13 2.47 -16.11 7.11
N GLY A 14 2.04 -15.49 6.01
CA GLY A 14 0.61 -15.30 5.72
C GLY A 14 0.18 -13.86 5.41
N THR A 15 1.14 -12.95 5.26
CA THR A 15 0.85 -11.56 4.85
C THR A 15 0.28 -11.51 3.44
N ILE A 16 0.76 -12.35 2.50
CA ILE A 16 0.24 -12.39 1.12
C ILE A 16 -1.24 -12.77 1.10
N SER A 17 -1.68 -13.77 1.87
CA SER A 17 -3.09 -14.15 1.93
C SER A 17 -3.94 -13.08 2.61
N LYS A 18 -3.43 -12.48 3.70
CA LYS A 18 -4.06 -11.35 4.40
C LYS A 18 -4.29 -10.13 3.49
N VAL A 19 -3.31 -9.75 2.67
CA VAL A 19 -3.47 -8.61 1.74
C VAL A 19 -4.32 -8.92 0.51
N GLY A 20 -4.89 -10.13 0.40
CA GLY A 20 -5.75 -10.52 -0.73
C GLY A 20 -5.00 -11.08 -1.94
N GLY A 21 -3.77 -11.55 -1.75
CA GLY A 21 -2.98 -12.27 -2.75
C GLY A 21 -1.77 -11.51 -3.30
N PRO A 22 -0.95 -12.18 -4.14
CA PRO A 22 0.35 -11.68 -4.58
C PRO A 22 0.26 -10.39 -5.41
N ARG A 23 -0.82 -10.20 -6.16
CA ARG A 23 -1.10 -8.96 -6.90
C ARG A 23 -1.18 -7.75 -5.96
N ASN A 24 -2.01 -7.86 -4.93
CA ASN A 24 -2.23 -6.78 -3.96
C ASN A 24 -0.95 -6.53 -3.17
N PHE A 25 -0.23 -7.59 -2.85
CA PHE A 25 1.04 -7.52 -2.17
C PHE A 25 2.11 -6.75 -2.98
N ALA A 26 2.26 -7.06 -4.27
CA ALA A 26 3.20 -6.36 -5.16
C ALA A 26 2.87 -4.86 -5.29
N VAL A 27 1.58 -4.52 -5.44
CA VAL A 27 1.11 -3.13 -5.51
C VAL A 27 1.38 -2.38 -4.21
N LEU A 28 1.14 -3.03 -3.06
CA LEU A 28 1.42 -2.45 -1.75
C LEU A 28 2.91 -2.14 -1.60
N LEU A 29 3.80 -3.07 -1.95
CA LEU A 29 5.25 -2.85 -1.86
C LEU A 29 5.72 -1.67 -2.70
N VAL A 30 5.29 -1.57 -3.96
CA VAL A 30 5.67 -0.44 -4.82
C VAL A 30 5.17 0.90 -4.26
N ILE A 31 3.96 0.93 -3.70
CA ILE A 31 3.44 2.13 -3.03
C ILE A 31 4.31 2.50 -1.84
N LEU A 32 4.67 1.54 -1.00
CA LEU A 32 5.48 1.76 0.20
C LEU A 32 6.91 2.21 -0.13
N GLU A 33 7.58 1.54 -1.06
CA GLU A 33 8.93 1.87 -1.55
C GLU A 33 8.97 3.30 -2.11
N SER A 34 7.89 3.76 -2.74
CA SER A 34 7.81 5.08 -3.36
C SER A 34 7.62 6.24 -2.37
N ILE A 35 7.36 5.96 -1.10
CA ILE A 35 7.22 6.98 -0.05
C ILE A 35 8.61 7.28 0.48
N GLY A 36 9.17 8.43 0.08
CA GLY A 36 10.48 8.87 0.54
C GLY A 36 10.55 9.09 2.05
N VAL A 37 11.76 9.07 2.60
CA VAL A 37 12.00 9.37 4.03
C VAL A 37 11.45 10.77 4.35
N GLY A 38 10.56 10.86 5.33
CA GLY A 38 9.89 12.11 5.72
C GLY A 38 8.63 12.43 4.90
N GLU A 39 8.27 11.61 3.92
CA GLU A 39 7.03 11.76 3.16
C GLU A 39 5.89 10.94 3.78
N SER A 40 4.66 11.36 3.51
CA SER A 40 3.46 10.67 4.01
C SER A 40 2.62 10.02 2.91
N PHE A 41 2.95 10.22 1.62
CA PHE A 41 2.10 9.80 0.51
C PHE A 41 2.91 9.29 -0.67
N CYS A 42 2.39 8.26 -1.32
CA CYS A 42 2.90 7.79 -2.60
C CYS A 42 2.65 8.85 -3.67
N LYS A 43 3.71 9.20 -4.40
CA LYS A 43 3.67 10.17 -5.51
C LYS A 43 3.44 9.52 -6.88
N LEU A 44 3.53 8.19 -6.95
CA LEU A 44 3.34 7.45 -8.18
C LEU A 44 1.88 7.48 -8.64
N THR A 45 1.71 7.61 -9.94
CA THR A 45 0.47 7.36 -10.65
C THR A 45 0.20 5.86 -10.76
N ILE A 46 -1.04 5.50 -11.10
CA ILE A 46 -1.41 4.10 -11.33
C ILE A 46 -0.58 3.48 -12.47
N ASP A 47 -0.27 4.25 -13.51
CA ASP A 47 0.49 3.78 -14.66
C ASP A 47 1.97 3.52 -14.30
N GLU A 48 2.56 4.36 -13.45
CA GLU A 48 3.90 4.13 -12.91
C GLU A 48 3.95 2.91 -11.98
N ILE A 49 2.92 2.71 -11.15
CA ILE A 49 2.80 1.51 -10.31
C ILE A 49 2.66 0.27 -11.20
N ALA A 50 1.83 0.32 -12.25
CA ALA A 50 1.64 -0.78 -13.19
C ALA A 50 2.96 -1.15 -13.89
N SER A 51 3.72 -0.15 -14.33
CA SER A 51 5.03 -0.35 -14.94
C SER A 51 6.04 -0.99 -13.98
N ARG A 52 6.07 -0.57 -12.71
CA ARG A 52 6.99 -1.13 -11.70
C ARG A 52 6.61 -2.54 -11.26
N CYS A 53 5.31 -2.81 -11.12
CA CYS A 53 4.80 -4.14 -10.78
C CYS A 53 4.84 -5.13 -11.96
N GLY A 54 4.99 -4.65 -13.21
CA GLY A 54 4.92 -5.50 -14.39
C GLY A 54 3.53 -6.09 -14.65
N ILE A 55 2.47 -5.39 -14.24
CA ILE A 55 1.07 -5.86 -14.39
C ILE A 55 0.21 -4.79 -15.08
N SER A 56 -1.01 -5.17 -15.51
CA SER A 56 -1.91 -4.22 -16.17
C SER A 56 -2.41 -3.12 -15.23
N ARG A 57 -2.67 -1.95 -15.80
CA ARG A 57 -3.29 -0.80 -15.12
C ARG A 57 -4.58 -1.19 -14.37
N ASP A 58 -5.44 -1.98 -15.01
CA ASP A 58 -6.70 -2.43 -14.42
C ASP A 58 -6.46 -3.35 -13.22
N SER A 59 -5.43 -4.20 -13.27
CA SER A 59 -5.02 -5.04 -12.14
C SER A 59 -4.54 -4.21 -10.97
N VAL A 60 -3.78 -3.13 -11.22
CA VAL A 60 -3.40 -2.17 -10.17
C VAL A 60 -4.62 -1.47 -9.60
N MET A 61 -5.54 -0.99 -10.43
CA MET A 61 -6.77 -0.33 -9.96
C MET A 61 -7.62 -1.26 -9.09
N ALA A 62 -7.75 -2.53 -9.47
CA ALA A 62 -8.44 -3.53 -8.67
C ALA A 62 -7.75 -3.76 -7.32
N ALA A 63 -6.42 -3.94 -7.33
CA ALA A 63 -5.63 -4.09 -6.11
C ALA A 63 -5.75 -2.88 -5.17
N VAL A 64 -5.58 -1.67 -5.70
CA VAL A 64 -5.73 -0.42 -4.94
C VAL A 64 -7.14 -0.29 -4.36
N LYS A 65 -8.18 -0.64 -5.14
CA LYS A 65 -9.56 -0.63 -4.64
C LYS A 65 -9.71 -1.60 -3.48
N GLU A 66 -9.20 -2.82 -3.57
CA GLU A 66 -9.27 -3.80 -2.49
C GLU A 66 -8.51 -3.33 -1.24
N LEU A 67 -7.28 -2.85 -1.40
CA LEU A 67 -6.43 -2.36 -0.30
C LEU A 67 -7.01 -1.11 0.41
N THR A 68 -7.87 -0.34 -0.26
CA THR A 68 -8.52 0.85 0.29
C THR A 68 -9.95 0.64 0.79
N SER A 69 -10.61 -0.46 0.40
CA SER A 69 -12.03 -0.70 0.70
C SER A 69 -12.29 -1.88 1.63
N LYS A 70 -11.39 -2.86 1.68
CA LYS A 70 -11.56 -4.05 2.50
C LYS A 70 -10.63 -4.01 3.71
N PRO A 71 -11.15 -4.20 4.92
CA PRO A 71 -10.30 -4.54 6.04
C PRO A 71 -9.69 -5.93 5.80
N ILE A 72 -8.43 -6.10 6.18
CA ILE A 72 -7.64 -7.32 5.96
C ILE A 72 -8.27 -8.51 6.72
N ALA A 73 -8.80 -8.23 7.92
CA ALA A 73 -9.56 -9.16 8.74
C ALA A 73 -10.78 -8.47 9.38
N VAL A 74 -11.68 -9.28 9.94
CA VAL A 74 -12.86 -8.78 10.65
C VAL A 74 -12.43 -7.92 11.84
N GLY A 75 -12.85 -6.65 11.85
CA GLY A 75 -12.48 -5.68 12.90
C GLY A 75 -11.20 -4.88 12.63
N GLU A 76 -10.46 -5.21 11.57
CA GLU A 76 -9.27 -4.45 11.17
C GLU A 76 -9.63 -3.24 10.28
N GLN A 77 -8.66 -2.36 10.03
CA GLN A 77 -8.80 -1.23 9.12
C GLN A 77 -8.17 -1.52 7.75
N PRO A 78 -8.52 -0.76 6.69
CA PRO A 78 -7.83 -0.87 5.39
C PRO A 78 -6.33 -0.59 5.51
N LEU A 79 -5.53 -1.25 4.65
CA LEU A 79 -4.07 -1.07 4.58
C LEU A 79 -3.65 0.26 3.98
N LEU A 80 -4.45 0.73 3.02
CA LEU A 80 -4.20 1.99 2.35
C LEU A 80 -5.36 2.94 2.61
N HIS A 81 -5.00 4.17 2.94
CA HIS A 81 -5.91 5.28 2.81
C HIS A 81 -5.75 5.93 1.45
N LYS A 82 -6.85 6.52 0.99
CA LYS A 82 -6.89 7.32 -0.24
C LYS A 82 -7.33 8.72 0.11
N ARG A 83 -6.51 9.71 -0.23
CA ARG A 83 -6.89 11.13 -0.20
C ARG A 83 -7.07 11.64 -1.62
N VAL A 84 -8.21 12.25 -1.89
CA VAL A 84 -8.47 12.90 -3.18
C VAL A 84 -8.14 14.37 -3.02
N LEU A 85 -7.17 14.86 -3.79
CA LEU A 85 -6.84 16.27 -3.86
C LEU A 85 -7.45 16.89 -5.13
N PRO A 86 -7.95 18.13 -5.05
CA PRO A 86 -8.20 18.92 -6.25
C PRO A 86 -6.85 19.19 -6.93
N ALA A 87 -6.73 18.89 -8.23
CA ALA A 87 -5.59 19.34 -9.02
C ALA A 87 -6.00 20.56 -9.86
N GLU A 88 -5.02 21.40 -10.17
CA GLU A 88 -5.21 22.51 -11.10
C GLU A 88 -5.68 21.98 -12.46
N GLY A 89 -6.73 22.61 -13.02
CA GLY A 89 -7.35 22.17 -14.28
C GLY A 89 -8.49 21.15 -14.13
N GLY A 90 -9.07 20.98 -12.95
CA GLY A 90 -10.31 20.19 -12.75
C GLY A 90 -10.14 18.67 -12.71
N ARG A 91 -8.90 18.17 -12.87
CA ARG A 91 -8.58 16.75 -12.68
C ARG A 91 -8.39 16.45 -11.19
N ARG A 92 -8.87 15.29 -10.73
CA ARG A 92 -8.68 14.84 -9.34
C ARG A 92 -7.38 14.06 -9.23
N LYS A 93 -6.52 14.39 -8.26
CA LYS A 93 -5.32 13.60 -7.94
C LYS A 93 -5.62 12.67 -6.77
N ASN A 94 -5.36 11.39 -6.95
CA ASN A 94 -5.46 10.41 -5.87
C ASN A 94 -4.09 10.25 -5.23
N LEU A 95 -4.01 10.43 -3.91
CA LEU A 95 -2.84 10.11 -3.10
C LEU A 95 -3.13 8.87 -2.27
N TYR A 96 -2.20 7.94 -2.25
CA TYR A 96 -2.28 6.71 -1.47
C TYR A 96 -1.26 6.75 -0.35
N TYR A 97 -1.65 6.32 0.84
CA TYR A 97 -0.74 6.27 1.98
C TYR A 97 -1.06 5.10 2.92
N PRO A 98 -0.07 4.58 3.65
CA PRO A 98 -0.24 3.41 4.49
C PRO A 98 -1.04 3.77 5.73
N ASN A 99 -1.85 2.83 6.19
CA ASN A 99 -2.43 2.91 7.51
C ASN A 99 -1.40 2.46 8.56
N TYR A 100 -0.58 3.38 9.05
CA TYR A 100 0.47 3.11 10.04
C TYR A 100 -0.06 2.52 11.36
N ALA A 101 -1.36 2.65 11.66
CA ALA A 101 -1.95 2.02 12.84
C ALA A 101 -1.96 0.49 12.72
N MET A 102 -2.05 -0.07 11.51
CA MET A 102 -1.96 -1.51 11.26
C MET A 102 -0.53 -2.06 11.41
N PHE A 103 0.47 -1.19 11.37
CA PHE A 103 1.88 -1.56 11.52
C PHE A 103 2.44 -1.24 12.92
N LYS A 104 1.66 -0.59 13.78
CA LYS A 104 2.01 -0.31 15.18
C LYS A 104 1.57 -1.47 16.06
N GLY A 105 2.53 -2.25 16.56
CA GLY A 105 2.27 -3.31 17.55
C GLY A 105 2.85 -4.67 17.20
N GLU A 106 3.37 -4.85 15.99
CA GLU A 106 4.25 -5.99 15.71
C GLU A 106 5.69 -5.58 16.08
N GLU A 107 6.14 -5.98 17.28
CA GLU A 107 7.57 -6.03 17.57
C GLU A 107 8.18 -7.04 16.58
N PHE A 108 8.82 -6.51 15.54
CA PHE A 108 9.66 -7.32 14.68
C PHE A 108 10.94 -7.57 15.45
N ASP A 109 11.10 -8.81 15.96
CA ASP A 109 12.36 -9.27 16.54
C ASP A 109 13.50 -9.00 15.55
N LEU A 110 14.34 -8.02 15.88
CA LEU A 110 15.59 -7.73 15.18
C LEU A 110 16.65 -8.69 15.74
N TYR A 111 16.93 -9.76 15.01
CA TYR A 111 18.15 -10.56 15.19
C TYR A 111 19.18 -10.16 14.14
#